data_AF-A0A2S2N4Y4-F1
#
_entry.id   AF-A0A2S2N4Y4-F1
#
_cell.length_a   1.000
_cell.length_b   1.000
_cell.length_c   1.000
_cell.angle_alpha   90.00
_cell.angle_beta   90.00
_cell.angle_gamma   90.00
#
_symmetry.space_group_name_H-M   'P 1'
#
loop_
_entity.id
_entity.type
_entity.pdbx_description
1 polymer ?
#
loop_
_entity_poly.entity_id
_entity_poly.type
_entity_poly.pdbx_seq_one_letter_code
_entity_poly.pdbx_strand_id
1 'polypeptide(L)'
;EMNPALRVSSRTDRVGPDTERVYDDDFFEGLDGVANALDNVDARLYMDRRCVYYRKPLLESGTLGTKGNVQVVIPFLSESYSSSQDPPEKAIPICTLKNFPNAIEHTLQWARDEFEGLFKQPAENVNQYLMDPKFLERTLRLAGTQPLEVLEAV
;
A
#
# COMPACT_ATOMS: atom_id res chain seq x y z
N GLU A 1 -22.84 -10.02 -24.74
CA GLU A 1 -21.90 -8.90 -24.57
C GLU A 1 -22.64 -7.58 -24.68
N MET A 2 -22.15 -6.52 -24.03
CA MET A 2 -22.82 -5.21 -24.04
C MET A 2 -22.48 -4.37 -25.29
N ASN A 3 -21.21 -4.34 -25.72
CA ASN A 3 -20.78 -3.55 -26.87
C ASN A 3 -19.62 -4.23 -27.64
N PRO A 4 -19.88 -4.85 -28.81
CA PRO A 4 -18.85 -5.52 -29.62
C PRO A 4 -17.82 -4.59 -30.27
N ALA A 5 -18.11 -3.28 -30.35
CA ALA A 5 -17.17 -2.31 -30.93
C ALA A 5 -16.08 -1.87 -29.95
N LEU A 6 -16.25 -2.16 -28.64
CA LEU A 6 -15.31 -1.78 -27.60
C LEU A 6 -14.02 -2.62 -27.69
N ARG A 7 -12.87 -1.95 -27.64
CA ARG A 7 -11.55 -2.60 -27.62
C ARG A 7 -10.96 -2.50 -26.21
N VAL A 8 -10.81 -3.63 -25.54
CA VAL A 8 -10.27 -3.72 -24.17
C VAL A 8 -9.02 -4.57 -24.17
N SER A 9 -7.96 -4.08 -23.52
CA SER A 9 -6.76 -4.87 -23.20
C SER A 9 -6.69 -5.05 -21.69
N SER A 10 -6.87 -6.28 -21.19
CA SER A 10 -6.80 -6.58 -19.77
C SER A 10 -5.36 -6.88 -19.33
N ARG A 11 -5.03 -6.47 -18.11
CA ARG A 11 -3.74 -6.70 -17.45
C ARG A 11 -3.98 -7.16 -16.01
N THR A 12 -3.03 -7.91 -15.46
CA THR A 12 -3.07 -8.43 -14.07
C THR A 12 -1.94 -7.87 -13.21
N ASP A 13 -1.14 -6.96 -13.76
CA ASP A 13 0.01 -6.39 -13.09
C ASP A 13 -0.42 -5.45 -11.96
N ARG A 14 0.19 -5.60 -10.78
CA ARG A 14 -0.01 -4.64 -9.68
C ARG A 14 0.69 -3.34 -10.04
N VAL A 15 -0.08 -2.28 -10.25
CA VAL A 15 0.46 -0.95 -10.56
C VAL A 15 1.27 -0.44 -9.37
N GLY A 16 2.52 -0.05 -9.63
CA GLY A 16 3.46 0.44 -8.63
C GLY A 16 4.89 0.49 -9.18
N PRO A 17 5.88 0.82 -8.34
CA PRO A 17 7.28 0.97 -8.78
C PRO A 17 7.84 -0.28 -9.48
N ASP A 18 7.43 -1.47 -9.06
CA ASP A 18 7.92 -2.74 -9.63
C ASP A 18 7.44 -2.98 -11.07
N THR A 19 6.39 -2.29 -11.53
CA THR A 19 5.78 -2.48 -12.85
C THR A 19 6.04 -1.31 -13.82
N GLU A 20 6.97 -0.41 -13.50
CA GLU A 20 7.33 0.72 -14.37
C GLU A 20 7.96 0.30 -15.71
N ARG A 21 8.52 -0.92 -15.78
CA ARG A 21 8.99 -1.50 -17.06
C ARG A 21 7.85 -1.90 -18.00
N VAL A 22 6.66 -2.12 -17.45
CA VAL A 22 5.45 -2.47 -18.22
C VAL A 22 4.68 -1.21 -18.59
N TYR A 23 4.63 -0.24 -17.67
CA TYR A 23 3.95 1.05 -17.82
C TYR A 23 4.98 2.18 -17.90
N ASP A 24 5.80 2.10 -18.94
CA ASP A 24 6.90 3.00 -19.23
C ASP A 24 6.44 4.33 -19.84
N ASP A 25 7.40 5.13 -20.32
CA ASP A 25 7.14 6.43 -20.94
C ASP A 25 6.24 6.28 -22.16
N ASP A 26 6.54 5.33 -23.06
CA ASP A 26 5.78 5.07 -24.29
C ASP A 26 4.32 4.72 -23.98
N PHE A 27 4.09 3.90 -22.95
CA PHE A 27 2.74 3.58 -22.50
C PHE A 27 1.97 4.83 -22.09
N PHE A 28 2.53 5.66 -21.19
CA PHE A 28 1.84 6.85 -20.70
C PHE A 28 1.67 7.92 -21.78
N GLU A 29 2.66 8.12 -22.65
CA GLU A 29 2.58 9.06 -23.76
C GLU A 29 1.40 8.77 -24.68
N GLY A 30 1.12 7.48 -24.94
CA GLY A 30 -0.02 7.02 -25.74
C GLY A 30 -1.40 7.16 -25.10
N LEU A 31 -1.50 7.53 -23.82
CA LEU A 31 -2.79 7.71 -23.14
C LEU A 31 -3.37 9.11 -23.32
N ASP A 32 -4.69 9.20 -23.41
CA ASP A 32 -5.41 10.49 -23.35
C ASP A 32 -5.78 10.90 -21.92
N GLY A 33 -5.81 9.94 -20.99
CA GLY A 33 -6.15 10.15 -19.59
C GLY A 33 -6.19 8.86 -18.80
N VAL A 34 -6.33 8.99 -17.47
CA VAL A 34 -6.34 7.88 -16.51
C VAL A 34 -7.59 7.97 -15.64
N ALA A 35 -8.21 6.83 -15.35
CA ALA A 35 -9.32 6.73 -14.40
C ALA A 35 -8.97 5.72 -13.31
N ASN A 36 -8.90 6.19 -12.06
CA ASN A 36 -8.62 5.35 -10.91
C ASN A 36 -9.87 4.62 -10.42
N ALA A 37 -9.66 3.38 -10.01
CA ALA A 37 -10.62 2.51 -9.33
C ALA A 37 -9.88 1.71 -8.25
N LEU A 38 -9.21 2.42 -7.35
CA LEU A 38 -8.24 1.89 -6.40
C LEU A 38 -8.84 1.81 -4.99
N ASP A 39 -8.32 0.91 -4.15
CA ASP A 39 -8.82 0.68 -2.77
C ASP A 39 -7.89 1.24 -1.68
N ASN A 40 -6.63 1.54 -2.00
CA ASN A 40 -5.62 2.02 -1.04
C ASN A 40 -5.03 3.38 -1.46
N VAL A 41 -4.60 4.17 -0.47
CA VAL A 41 -4.07 5.52 -0.67
C VAL A 41 -2.71 5.49 -1.38
N ASP A 42 -1.87 4.49 -1.11
CA ASP A 42 -0.53 4.39 -1.71
C ASP A 42 -0.58 4.30 -3.24
N ALA A 43 -1.48 3.48 -3.78
CA ALA A 43 -1.68 3.35 -5.22
C ALA A 43 -2.27 4.65 -5.82
N ARG A 44 -3.18 5.32 -5.12
CA ARG A 44 -3.72 6.64 -5.55
C ARG A 44 -2.60 7.67 -5.68
N LEU A 45 -1.75 7.78 -4.65
CA LEU A 45 -0.61 8.70 -4.64
C LEU A 45 0.44 8.34 -5.70
N TYR A 46 0.65 7.05 -5.96
CA TYR A 46 1.52 6.61 -7.05
C TYR A 46 0.99 7.07 -8.41
N MET A 47 -0.30 6.82 -8.70
CA MET A 47 -0.91 7.21 -9.98
C MET A 47 -0.99 8.73 -10.15
N ASP A 48 -1.28 9.47 -9.08
CA ASP A 48 -1.26 10.94 -9.10
C ASP A 48 0.12 11.46 -9.53
N ARG A 49 1.21 10.97 -8.92
CA ARG A 49 2.57 11.36 -9.29
C ARG A 49 2.92 11.04 -10.75
N ARG A 50 2.53 9.85 -11.25
CA ARG A 50 2.76 9.48 -12.66
C ARG A 50 1.96 10.39 -13.60
N CYS A 51 0.69 10.67 -13.30
CA CYS A 51 -0.15 11.57 -14.08
C CYS A 51 0.37 13.01 -14.10
N VAL A 52 0.89 13.51 -12.97
CA VAL A 52 1.56 14.83 -12.92
C VAL A 52 2.81 14.83 -13.79
N TYR A 53 3.65 13.79 -13.70
CA TYR A 53 4.89 13.69 -14.47
C TYR A 53 4.63 13.68 -15.99
N TYR A 54 3.72 12.83 -16.48
CA TYR A 54 3.38 12.75 -17.91
C TYR A 54 2.30 13.74 -18.36
N ARG A 55 1.83 14.61 -17.46
CA ARG A 55 0.78 15.61 -17.73
C ARG A 55 -0.49 14.97 -18.31
N LYS A 56 -0.96 13.90 -17.68
CA LYS A 56 -2.18 13.18 -18.07
C LYS A 56 -3.33 13.56 -17.13
N PRO A 57 -4.53 13.84 -17.67
CA PRO A 57 -5.73 13.99 -16.85
C PRO A 57 -6.00 12.74 -16.00
N LEU A 58 -6.43 12.95 -14.76
CA LEU A 58 -6.75 11.87 -13.83
C LEU A 58 -8.17 12.06 -13.25
N LEU A 59 -8.98 11.01 -13.34
CA LEU A 59 -10.25 10.88 -12.65
C LEU A 59 -10.05 10.02 -11.41
N GLU A 60 -10.13 10.64 -10.23
CA GLU A 60 -10.02 9.96 -8.94
C GLU A 60 -11.41 9.75 -8.33
N SER A 61 -11.65 8.56 -7.77
CA SER A 61 -12.91 8.25 -7.10
C SER A 61 -12.70 7.32 -5.91
N GLY A 62 -13.52 7.55 -4.88
CA GLY A 62 -13.48 6.78 -3.64
C GLY A 62 -14.88 6.55 -3.09
N THR A 63 -15.05 5.45 -2.36
CA THR A 63 -16.29 5.11 -1.67
C THR A 63 -15.98 4.56 -0.28
N LEU A 64 -16.80 4.92 0.72
CA LEU A 64 -16.75 4.35 2.07
C LEU A 64 -18.19 4.17 2.59
N GLY A 65 -18.70 2.95 2.53
CA GLY A 65 -20.09 2.66 2.86
C GLY A 65 -21.04 3.41 1.92
N THR A 66 -21.90 4.28 2.46
CA THR A 66 -22.82 5.13 1.68
C THR A 66 -22.19 6.43 1.20
N LYS A 67 -20.93 6.71 1.57
CA LYS A 67 -20.21 7.93 1.18
C LYS A 67 -19.46 7.69 -0.13
N GLY A 68 -19.36 8.73 -0.95
CA GLY A 68 -18.53 8.75 -2.15
C GLY A 68 -17.91 10.11 -2.38
N ASN A 69 -16.75 10.13 -3.02
CA ASN A 69 -16.07 11.34 -3.45
C ASN A 69 -15.53 11.15 -4.88
N VAL A 70 -15.46 12.24 -5.62
CA VAL A 70 -14.87 12.30 -6.96
C VAL A 70 -14.00 13.55 -7.02
N GLN A 71 -12.80 13.43 -7.58
CA GLN A 71 -11.88 14.53 -7.81
C GLN A 71 -11.27 14.41 -9.21
N VAL A 72 -11.11 15.54 -9.88
CA VAL A 72 -10.55 15.60 -11.23
C VAL A 72 -9.26 16.41 -11.21
N VAL A 73 -8.18 15.81 -11.71
CA VAL A 73 -6.87 16.47 -11.88
C VAL A 73 -6.68 16.75 -13.37
N ILE A 74 -6.62 18.03 -13.72
CA ILE A 74 -6.39 18.51 -15.09
C ILE A 74 -5.01 19.18 -15.14
N PRO A 75 -4.09 18.70 -16.00
CA PRO A 75 -2.77 19.29 -16.17
C PRO A 75 -2.85 20.79 -16.42
N PHE A 76 -2.02 21.56 -15.71
CA PHE A 76 -1.94 23.02 -15.81
C PHE A 76 -3.21 23.80 -15.40
N LEU A 77 -4.18 23.16 -14.74
CA LEU A 77 -5.44 23.82 -14.35
C LEU A 77 -5.82 23.56 -12.90
N SER A 78 -5.92 22.30 -12.46
CA SER A 78 -6.25 21.97 -11.07
C SER A 78 -5.05 21.42 -10.30
N GLU A 79 -5.17 21.41 -8.98
CA GLU A 79 -4.17 20.78 -8.11
C GLU A 79 -4.19 19.25 -8.26
N SER A 80 -3.07 18.63 -7.91
CA SER A 80 -2.94 17.16 -7.87
C SER A 80 -3.67 16.58 -6.66
N TYR A 81 -4.00 15.29 -6.69
CA TYR A 81 -4.63 14.61 -5.57
C TYR A 81 -3.78 14.72 -4.28
N SER A 82 -2.46 14.62 -4.41
CA SER A 82 -1.52 14.71 -3.28
C SER A 82 -1.27 16.14 -2.76
N SER A 83 -1.87 17.17 -3.35
CA SER A 83 -1.77 18.55 -2.86
C SER A 83 -2.58 18.78 -1.59
N SER A 84 -3.63 17.99 -1.37
CA SER A 84 -4.42 17.95 -0.15
C SER A 84 -4.06 16.72 0.69
N GLN A 85 -4.03 16.87 2.01
CA GLN A 85 -3.74 15.77 2.92
C GLN A 85 -5.01 15.31 3.64
N ASP A 86 -5.39 14.06 3.43
CA ASP A 86 -6.46 13.43 4.19
C ASP A 86 -6.01 13.16 5.64
N PRO A 87 -6.94 13.20 6.62
CA PRO A 87 -6.63 12.83 7.99
C PRO A 87 -6.09 11.40 8.06
N PRO A 88 -4.98 11.15 8.79
CA PRO A 88 -4.45 9.80 8.92
C PRO A 88 -5.44 8.88 9.64
N GLU A 89 -5.32 7.57 9.39
CA GLU A 89 -6.07 6.58 10.15
C GLU A 89 -5.76 6.69 11.65
N LYS A 90 -6.77 6.40 12.48
CA LYS A 90 -6.63 6.45 13.93
C LYS A 90 -5.73 5.29 14.40
N ALA A 91 -4.48 5.59 14.73
CA ALA A 91 -3.59 4.65 15.39
C ALA A 91 -3.95 4.52 16.88
N ILE A 92 -4.08 3.29 17.38
CA ILE A 92 -4.29 2.99 18.81
C ILE A 92 -2.91 3.01 19.50
N PRO A 93 -2.73 3.72 20.63
CA PRO A 93 -1.46 3.71 21.34
C PRO A 93 -1.05 2.31 21.81
N ILE A 94 0.24 1.96 21.66
CA ILE A 94 0.77 0.64 22.03
C ILE A 94 0.50 0.30 23.50
N CYS A 95 0.62 1.27 24.42
CA CYS A 95 0.32 1.05 25.84
C CYS A 95 -1.13 0.62 26.09
N THR A 96 -2.06 1.16 25.30
CA THR A 96 -3.48 0.81 25.37
C THR A 96 -3.72 -0.61 24.85
N LEU A 97 -3.08 -0.98 23.74
CA LEU A 97 -3.17 -2.33 23.18
C LEU A 97 -2.57 -3.39 24.12
N LYS A 98 -1.41 -3.11 24.73
CA LYS A 98 -0.67 -4.08 25.54
C LYS A 98 -1.21 -4.23 26.97
N ASN A 99 -1.63 -3.14 27.61
CA ASN A 99 -1.88 -3.14 29.06
C ASN A 99 -3.28 -2.68 29.45
N PHE A 100 -3.90 -1.76 28.70
CA PHE A 100 -5.13 -1.08 29.13
C PHE A 100 -6.19 -1.01 28.03
N PRO A 101 -6.66 -2.14 27.48
CA PRO A 101 -7.73 -2.13 26.49
C PRO A 101 -9.06 -1.75 27.16
N ASN A 102 -9.80 -0.82 26.55
CA ASN A 102 -11.08 -0.33 27.05
C ASN A 102 -12.19 -0.34 25.98
N ALA A 103 -11.87 -0.77 24.75
CA ALA A 103 -12.79 -0.88 23.62
C ALA A 103 -12.51 -2.20 22.88
N ILE A 104 -13.52 -2.74 22.19
CA ILE A 104 -13.40 -4.05 21.52
C ILE A 104 -12.37 -4.01 20.39
N GLU A 105 -12.26 -2.87 19.71
CA GLU A 105 -11.29 -2.62 18.64
C GLU A 105 -9.86 -2.82 19.11
N HIS A 106 -9.57 -2.53 20.39
CA HIS A 106 -8.22 -2.73 20.96
C HIS A 106 -7.89 -4.21 21.06
N THR A 107 -8.86 -5.04 21.49
CA THR A 107 -8.67 -6.49 21.58
C THR A 107 -8.61 -7.16 20.20
N LEU A 108 -9.34 -6.62 19.22
CA LEU A 108 -9.27 -7.09 17.83
C LEU A 108 -7.90 -6.78 17.20
N GLN A 109 -7.39 -5.58 17.41
CA GLN A 109 -6.05 -5.22 16.93
C GLN A 109 -4.98 -6.06 17.63
N TRP A 110 -5.07 -6.24 18.96
CA TRP A 110 -4.18 -7.14 19.69
C TRP A 110 -4.22 -8.58 19.14
N ALA A 111 -5.42 -9.13 18.91
CA ALA A 111 -5.56 -10.49 18.39
C ALA A 111 -4.96 -10.66 16.98
N ARG A 112 -5.06 -9.63 16.13
CA ARG A 112 -4.40 -9.62 14.82
C ARG A 112 -2.87 -9.63 14.97
N ASP A 113 -2.34 -8.81 15.87
CA ASP A 113 -0.90 -8.71 16.12
C ASP A 113 -0.34 -10.04 16.70
N GLU A 114 -1.06 -10.67 17.64
CA GLU A 114 -0.72 -12.00 18.16
C GLU A 114 -0.75 -13.07 17.08
N PHE A 115 -1.75 -13.05 16.19
CA PHE A 115 -1.81 -14.01 15.09
C PHE A 115 -0.59 -13.88 14.15
N GLU A 116 -0.24 -12.65 13.76
CA GLU A 116 0.94 -12.39 12.92
C GLU A 116 2.23 -12.82 13.64
N GLY A 117 2.36 -12.49 14.93
CA GLY A 117 3.53 -12.79 15.76
C GLY A 117 3.70 -14.27 16.10
N LEU A 118 2.62 -15.04 16.23
CA LEU A 118 2.68 -16.46 16.55
C LEU A 118 2.86 -17.34 15.30
N PHE A 119 2.23 -16.98 14.17
CA PHE A 119 2.11 -17.89 13.04
C PHE A 119 2.87 -17.47 11.79
N LYS A 120 3.16 -16.18 11.60
CA LYS A 120 3.87 -15.70 10.42
C LYS A 120 5.32 -15.36 10.73
N GLN A 121 5.58 -14.50 11.70
CA GLN A 121 6.93 -13.99 11.98
C GLN A 121 7.95 -15.09 12.29
N PRO A 122 7.66 -16.09 13.17
CA PRO A 122 8.64 -17.13 13.49
C PRO A 122 8.94 -18.01 12.27
N ALA A 123 7.90 -18.41 11.52
CA ALA A 123 8.06 -19.20 10.31
C ALA A 123 8.87 -18.48 9.23
N GLU A 124 8.62 -17.18 9.03
CA GLU A 124 9.38 -16.36 8.09
C GLU A 124 10.85 -16.20 8.53
N ASN A 125 11.11 -15.98 9.81
CA ASN A 125 12.46 -15.89 10.36
C ASN A 125 13.23 -17.21 10.20
N VAL A 126 12.60 -18.35 10.49
CA VAL A 126 13.21 -19.68 10.28
C VAL A 126 13.53 -19.91 8.81
N ASN A 127 12.61 -19.58 7.89
CA ASN A 127 12.86 -19.70 6.46
C ASN A 127 14.02 -18.82 6.01
N GLN A 128 14.10 -17.56 6.48
CA GLN A 128 15.21 -16.66 6.17
C GLN A 128 16.53 -17.16 6.75
N TYR A 129 16.54 -17.69 7.98
CA TYR A 129 17.72 -18.29 8.60
C TYR A 129 18.26 -19.48 7.79
N LEU A 130 17.38 -20.32 7.27
CA LEU A 130 17.76 -21.49 6.46
C LEU A 130 18.19 -21.12 5.03
N MET A 131 17.63 -20.06 4.44
CA MET A 131 17.84 -19.70 3.04
C MET A 131 18.91 -18.63 2.81
N ASP A 132 19.12 -17.71 3.75
CA ASP A 132 20.09 -16.61 3.63
C ASP A 132 21.32 -16.85 4.55
N PRO A 133 22.48 -17.21 4.00
CA PRO A 133 23.72 -17.38 4.77
C PRO A 133 24.16 -16.13 5.55
N LYS A 134 23.66 -14.95 5.19
CA LYS A 134 23.97 -13.67 5.85
C LYS A 134 22.92 -13.23 6.86
N PHE A 135 21.92 -14.07 7.15
CA PHE A 135 20.85 -13.74 8.09
C PHE A 135 21.38 -13.31 9.46
N LEU A 136 22.27 -14.10 10.07
CA LEU A 136 22.86 -13.80 11.39
C LEU A 136 23.57 -12.43 11.40
N GLU A 137 24.37 -12.13 10.39
CA GLU A 137 25.07 -10.85 10.29
C GLU A 137 24.08 -9.68 10.18
N ARG A 138 22.99 -9.86 9.43
CA ARG A 138 21.94 -8.83 9.27
C ARG A 138 21.17 -8.63 10.56
N THR A 139 20.78 -9.70 11.23
CA THR A 139 20.01 -9.67 12.49
C THR A 139 20.81 -9.03 13.62
N LEU A 140 22.11 -9.30 13.70
CA LEU A 140 23.00 -8.69 14.71
C LEU A 140 23.24 -7.19 14.49
N ARG A 141 22.94 -6.64 13.31
CA ARG A 141 23.01 -5.21 13.03
C ARG A 141 21.75 -4.45 13.45
N LEU A 142 20.68 -5.14 13.88
CA LEU A 142 19.47 -4.51 14.37
C LEU A 142 19.72 -3.79 15.71
N ALA A 143 18.88 -2.81 16.02
CA ALA A 143 19.07 -1.96 17.18
C ALA A 143 18.45 -2.55 18.46
N GLY A 144 19.10 -2.33 19.60
CA GLY A 144 18.54 -2.65 20.92
C GLY A 144 18.37 -4.14 21.18
N THR A 145 17.19 -4.55 21.66
CA THR A 145 16.86 -5.94 22.01
C THR A 145 16.37 -6.77 20.82
N GLN A 146 16.12 -6.13 19.67
CA GLN A 146 15.60 -6.79 18.47
C GLN A 146 16.46 -7.99 17.98
N PRO A 147 17.81 -7.95 17.99
CA PRO A 147 18.60 -9.11 17.61
C PRO A 147 18.30 -10.34 18.48
N LEU A 148 18.11 -10.13 19.79
CA LEU A 148 17.81 -11.22 20.73
C LEU A 148 16.40 -11.75 20.49
N GLU A 149 15.41 -10.86 20.38
CA GLU A 149 14.00 -11.23 20.16
C GLU A 149 13.82 -12.04 18.87
N VAL A 150 14.51 -11.67 17.79
CA VAL A 150 14.45 -12.40 16.51
C VAL A 150 15.12 -13.76 16.61
N LEU A 151 16.27 -13.85 17.30
CA LEU A 151 17.01 -15.11 17.45
C LEU A 151 16.35 -16.09 18.42
N GLU A 152 15.63 -15.61 19.44
CA GLU A 152 14.82 -16.46 20.33
C GLU A 152 13.56 -17.01 19.63
N ALA A 153 13.12 -16.35 18.56
CA ALA A 153 11.96 -16.74 17.76
C ALA A 153 12.27 -17.70 16.59
N VAL A 154 13.55 -18.04 16.37
CA VAL A 154 14.04 -19.00 15.35
C VAL A 154 14.37 -20.32 16.02
#